data_AF-A0A0S9C1A5-F1
#
_entry.id   AF-A0A0S9C1A5-F1
#
_cell.length_a   1.000
_cell.length_b   1.000
_cell.length_c   1.000
_cell.angle_alpha   90.00
_cell.angle_beta   90.00
_cell.angle_gamma   90.00
#
_symmetry.space_group_name_H-M   'P 1'
#
loop_
_entity.id
_entity.type
_entity.pdbx_description
1 polymer ?
#
loop_
_entity_poly.entity_id
_entity_poly.type
_entity_poly.pdbx_seq_one_letter_code
_entity_poly.pdbx_strand_id
1 'polypeptide(L)'
;MGTETADVIGHDVTTITCVCGNTVSKDGLIQANAQGVPVYSGDSTPVPAGLAAWPADEDLYTLCPSCGRVYCDSVIEETGTAPVAFRVDVAADPIAEAIKVHWQLSTQD
;
A
#
# COMPACT_ATOMS: atom_id res chain seq x y z
N MET A 1 21.58 -9.83 5.67
CA MET A 1 20.44 -9.36 6.49
C MET A 1 19.20 -9.89 5.82
N GLY A 2 18.34 -10.65 6.50
CA GLY A 2 17.15 -11.21 5.87
C GLY A 2 16.17 -10.10 5.53
N THR A 3 15.60 -10.15 4.33
CA THR A 3 14.40 -9.39 3.99
C THR A 3 13.30 -9.87 4.95
N GLU A 4 12.67 -8.94 5.66
CA GLU A 4 11.47 -9.28 6.42
C GLU A 4 10.38 -9.68 5.42
N THR A 5 9.59 -10.68 5.77
CA THR A 5 8.50 -11.17 4.93
C THR A 5 7.22 -11.13 5.74
N ALA A 6 6.18 -10.53 5.19
CA ALA A 6 4.83 -10.57 5.73
C ALA A 6 4.16 -11.92 5.41
N ASP A 7 3.20 -12.32 6.24
CA ASP A 7 2.39 -13.51 5.98
C ASP A 7 1.33 -13.19 4.91
N VAL A 8 1.13 -14.13 3.98
CA VAL A 8 0.09 -14.06 2.94
C VAL A 8 -0.56 -15.43 2.83
N ILE A 9 -1.86 -15.46 2.56
CA ILE A 9 -2.59 -16.69 2.29
C ILE A 9 -2.71 -16.84 0.78
N GLY A 10 -1.99 -17.82 0.23
CA GLY A 10 -1.94 -18.04 -1.21
C GLY A 10 -1.18 -16.90 -1.91
N HIS A 11 -1.75 -16.40 -3.00
CA HIS A 11 -1.16 -15.38 -3.88
C HIS A 11 -1.98 -14.09 -3.86
N ASP A 12 -2.67 -13.81 -2.75
CA ASP A 12 -3.67 -12.75 -2.64
C ASP A 12 -3.20 -11.60 -1.74
N VAL A 13 -2.95 -10.45 -2.35
CA VAL A 13 -2.51 -9.21 -1.68
C VAL A 13 -3.48 -8.72 -0.60
N THR A 14 -4.76 -9.05 -0.70
CA THR A 14 -5.77 -8.66 0.31
C THR A 14 -5.66 -9.46 1.61
N THR A 15 -4.88 -10.54 1.61
CA THR A 15 -4.69 -11.41 2.77
C THR A 15 -3.41 -11.10 3.55
N ILE A 16 -2.65 -10.08 3.12
CA ILE A 16 -1.39 -9.70 3.77
C ILE A 16 -1.63 -9.41 5.25
N THR A 17 -0.85 -10.09 6.08
CA THR A 17 -0.60 -9.71 7.47
C THR A 17 0.80 -9.13 7.55
N CYS A 18 0.87 -7.80 7.65
CA CYS A 18 2.12 -7.05 7.71
C CYS A 18 2.99 -7.54 8.87
N VAL A 19 4.30 -7.41 8.75
CA VAL A 19 5.30 -7.75 9.78
C VAL A 19 5.01 -7.07 11.14
N CYS A 20 4.36 -5.90 11.16
CA CYS A 20 3.95 -5.24 12.41
C CYS A 20 2.64 -5.81 13.02
N GLY A 21 2.03 -6.81 12.39
CA GLY A 21 0.75 -7.40 12.78
C GLY A 21 -0.48 -6.61 12.31
N ASN A 22 -0.33 -5.67 11.38
CA ASN A 22 -1.48 -5.00 10.75
C ASN A 22 -2.05 -5.84 9.60
N THR A 23 -3.36 -5.76 9.39
CA THR A 23 -4.13 -6.47 8.36
C THR A 23 -5.10 -5.51 7.69
N VAL A 24 -5.68 -5.93 6.54
CA VAL A 24 -6.75 -5.18 5.87
C VAL A 24 -7.93 -4.89 6.81
N SER A 25 -8.26 -5.81 7.71
CA SER A 25 -9.38 -5.67 8.65
C SER A 25 -9.09 -4.84 9.91
N LYS A 26 -7.83 -4.52 10.19
CA LYS A 26 -7.44 -3.80 11.42
C LYS A 26 -7.29 -2.30 11.16
N ASP A 27 -6.20 -1.89 10.51
CA ASP A 27 -5.94 -0.49 10.15
C ASP A 27 -5.99 -0.27 8.62
N GLY A 28 -6.43 -1.28 7.87
CA GLY A 28 -6.37 -1.27 6.41
C GLY A 28 -4.96 -1.49 5.86
N LEU A 29 -4.90 -1.76 4.55
CA LEU A 29 -3.70 -1.65 3.74
C LEU A 29 -4.06 -0.79 2.53
N ILE A 30 -3.10 0.01 2.06
CA ILE A 30 -3.35 1.05 1.07
C ILE A 30 -2.59 0.71 -0.20
N GLN A 31 -3.27 0.68 -1.32
CA GLN A 31 -2.62 0.52 -2.61
C GLN A 31 -1.78 1.77 -2.93
N ALA A 32 -0.58 1.58 -3.45
CA ALA A 32 0.45 2.59 -3.64
C ALA A 32 1.25 2.35 -4.94
N ASN A 33 2.02 3.36 -5.34
CA ASN A 33 2.96 3.27 -6.46
C ASN A 33 4.35 2.79 -6.02
N ALA A 34 5.30 2.71 -6.95
CA ALA A 34 6.68 2.29 -6.70
C ALA A 34 7.47 3.16 -5.70
N GLN A 35 6.96 4.34 -5.35
CA GLN A 35 7.52 5.25 -4.35
C GLN A 35 6.82 5.10 -2.98
N GLY A 36 5.81 4.24 -2.87
CA GLY A 36 5.01 4.03 -1.67
C GLY A 36 4.00 5.14 -1.41
N VAL A 37 3.69 5.96 -2.41
CA VAL A 37 2.64 6.98 -2.32
C VAL A 37 1.29 6.32 -2.65
N PRO A 38 0.27 6.45 -1.78
CA PRO A 38 -1.08 5.98 -2.05
C PRO A 38 -1.60 6.40 -3.43
N VAL A 39 -2.13 5.44 -4.19
CA VAL A 39 -2.72 5.69 -5.50
C VAL A 39 -4.20 6.03 -5.39
N TYR A 40 -4.69 6.90 -6.26
CA TYR A 40 -6.11 7.17 -6.42
C TYR A 40 -6.71 6.18 -7.43
N SER A 41 -7.68 5.38 -6.97
CA SER A 41 -8.34 4.32 -7.75
C SER A 41 -9.71 4.72 -8.31
N GLY A 42 -10.14 5.97 -8.13
CA GLY A 42 -11.45 6.42 -8.58
C GLY A 42 -11.44 7.00 -10.00
N ASP A 43 -12.62 7.05 -10.63
CA ASP A 43 -12.81 7.60 -11.98
C ASP A 43 -12.72 9.14 -12.04
N SER A 44 -12.58 9.83 -10.90
CA SER A 44 -12.61 11.29 -10.85
C SER A 44 -11.28 11.88 -11.31
N THR A 45 -11.33 12.67 -12.37
CA THR A 45 -10.23 13.55 -12.75
C THR A 45 -10.59 14.98 -12.36
N PRO A 46 -9.67 15.76 -11.75
CA PRO A 46 -8.25 15.45 -11.51
C PRO A 46 -8.00 14.55 -10.28
N VAL A 47 -6.84 13.87 -10.27
CA VAL A 47 -6.33 13.13 -9.11
C VAL A 47 -6.24 14.07 -7.90
N PRO A 48 -6.78 13.70 -6.72
CA PRO A 48 -6.68 14.52 -5.51
C PRO A 48 -5.23 14.83 -5.13
N ALA A 49 -4.98 16.06 -4.67
CA ALA A 49 -3.67 16.48 -4.23
C ALA A 49 -3.15 15.55 -3.11
N GLY A 50 -1.89 15.12 -3.23
CA GLY A 50 -1.25 14.19 -2.29
C GLY A 50 -1.35 12.72 -2.70
N LEU A 51 -2.30 12.34 -3.56
CA LEU A 51 -2.37 10.98 -4.12
C LEU A 51 -1.59 10.89 -5.43
N ALA A 52 -1.09 9.70 -5.72
CA ALA A 52 -0.53 9.36 -7.02
C ALA A 52 -1.65 8.96 -8.00
N ALA A 53 -1.42 9.21 -9.29
CA ALA A 53 -2.26 8.64 -10.33
C ALA A 53 -2.09 7.11 -10.35
N TRP A 54 -3.13 6.39 -10.77
CA TRP A 54 -3.02 4.97 -11.03
C TRP A 54 -1.97 4.71 -12.11
N PRO A 55 -0.96 3.84 -11.87
CA PRO A 55 0.06 3.56 -12.86
C PRO A 55 -0.52 2.79 -14.04
N ALA A 56 -0.22 3.24 -15.27
CA ALA A 56 -0.69 2.57 -16.48
C ALA A 56 0.09 1.26 -16.77
N ASP A 57 1.40 1.27 -16.52
CA ASP A 57 2.33 0.20 -16.91
C ASP A 57 3.32 -0.18 -15.79
N GLU A 58 3.22 0.43 -14.60
CA GLU A 58 4.09 0.11 -13.45
C GLU A 58 3.39 -0.82 -12.47
N ASP A 59 4.18 -1.63 -11.76
CA ASP A 59 3.66 -2.50 -10.70
C ASP A 59 2.99 -1.68 -9.60
N LEU A 60 1.91 -2.26 -9.07
CA LEU A 60 1.27 -1.78 -7.87
C LEU A 60 1.97 -2.32 -6.63
N TYR A 61 1.82 -1.55 -5.57
CA TYR A 61 2.40 -1.85 -4.28
C TYR A 61 1.33 -1.73 -3.21
N THR A 62 1.54 -2.44 -2.11
CA THR A 62 0.70 -2.37 -0.93
C THR A 62 1.48 -1.73 0.22
N LEU A 63 1.04 -0.55 0.66
CA LEU A 63 1.55 0.19 1.82
C LEU A 63 0.80 -0.23 3.10
N CYS A 64 1.55 -0.56 4.14
CA CYS A 64 1.03 -0.66 5.50
C CYS A 64 1.06 0.71 6.20
N PRO A 65 -0.09 1.37 6.44
CA PRO A 65 -0.12 2.70 7.06
C PRO A 65 0.38 2.70 8.50
N SER A 66 0.27 1.57 9.22
CA SER A 66 0.67 1.49 10.63
C SER A 66 2.19 1.46 10.85
N CYS A 67 2.99 1.10 9.84
CA CYS A 67 4.46 0.99 10.00
C CYS A 67 5.30 1.38 8.78
N GLY A 68 4.68 1.74 7.66
CA GLY A 68 5.36 2.21 6.46
C GLY A 68 6.02 1.14 5.60
N ARG A 69 5.88 -0.15 5.91
CA ARG A 69 6.37 -1.21 5.02
C ARG A 69 5.54 -1.24 3.74
N VAL A 70 6.24 -1.43 2.62
CA VAL A 70 5.65 -1.53 1.29
C VAL A 70 6.01 -2.88 0.68
N TYR A 71 5.02 -3.53 0.07
CA TYR A 71 5.13 -4.82 -0.59
C TYR A 71 4.80 -4.66 -2.08
N CYS A 72 5.49 -5.40 -2.95
CA CYS A 72 5.19 -5.39 -4.39
C CYS A 72 4.10 -6.41 -4.70
N ASP A 73 3.00 -5.97 -5.31
CA ASP A 73 1.82 -6.81 -5.52
C ASP A 73 2.15 -7.96 -6.48
N SER A 74 2.85 -7.66 -7.60
CA SER A 74 3.29 -8.67 -8.57
C SER A 74 4.17 -9.75 -7.94
N VAL A 75 5.04 -9.40 -6.97
CA VAL A 75 5.86 -10.41 -6.27
C VAL A 75 4.99 -11.34 -5.44
N ILE A 76 3.94 -10.82 -4.78
CA ILE A 76 3.03 -11.62 -3.97
C ILE A 76 2.20 -12.53 -4.86
N GLU A 77 1.64 -12.00 -5.94
CA GLU A 77 0.83 -12.74 -6.89
C GLU A 77 1.64 -13.84 -7.60
N GLU A 78 2.91 -13.60 -7.92
CA GLU A 78 3.76 -14.59 -8.58
C GLU A 78 4.28 -15.65 -7.61
N THR A 79 4.71 -15.26 -6.41
CA THR A 79 5.49 -16.15 -5.52
C THR A 79 4.71 -16.68 -4.33
N GLY A 80 3.57 -16.08 -4.00
CA GLY A 80 2.84 -16.35 -2.76
C GLY A 80 3.57 -15.88 -1.51
N THR A 81 4.53 -14.96 -1.65
CA THR A 81 5.31 -14.39 -0.55
C THR A 81 5.30 -12.86 -0.59
N ALA A 82 5.27 -12.21 0.57
CA ALA A 82 5.32 -10.75 0.68
C ALA A 82 6.63 -10.25 1.31
N PRO A 83 7.78 -10.32 0.60
CA PRO A 83 8.99 -9.68 1.08
C PRO A 83 8.77 -8.16 1.13
N VAL A 84 9.28 -7.51 2.18
CA VAL A 84 9.30 -6.05 2.26
C VAL A 84 10.16 -5.52 1.11
N ALA A 85 9.54 -4.80 0.18
CA ALA A 85 10.23 -4.17 -0.94
C ALA A 85 11.04 -2.95 -0.45
N PHE A 86 10.40 -2.08 0.31
CA PHE A 86 11.02 -0.93 0.98
C PHE A 86 10.14 -0.41 2.12
N ARG A 87 10.57 0.68 2.76
CA ARG A 87 9.80 1.36 3.80
C ARG A 87 9.73 2.85 3.50
N VAL A 88 8.57 3.44 3.77
CA VAL A 88 8.34 4.88 3.80
C VAL A 88 8.17 5.35 5.24
N ASP A 89 8.45 6.63 5.49
CA ASP A 89 8.11 7.26 6.76
C ASP A 89 6.65 7.74 6.72
N VAL A 90 5.76 7.02 7.40
CA VAL A 90 4.33 7.34 7.46
C VAL A 90 4.02 8.61 8.26
N ALA A 91 4.98 9.11 9.04
CA ALA A 91 4.87 10.38 9.75
C ALA A 91 5.43 11.55 8.93
N ALA A 92 6.13 11.30 7.83
CA ALA A 92 6.60 12.37 6.96
C ALA A 92 5.43 13.01 6.21
N ASP A 93 5.36 14.35 6.24
CA ASP A 93 4.27 15.16 5.69
C ASP A 93 3.68 14.66 4.34
N PRO A 94 4.46 14.37 3.28
CA PRO A 94 3.87 13.96 2.00
C PRO A 94 3.15 12.61 2.06
N ILE A 95 3.65 11.66 2.86
CA ILE A 95 3.01 10.33 2.99
C ILE A 95 1.85 10.41 3.98
N ALA A 96 2.02 11.14 5.09
CA ALA A 96 0.98 11.34 6.08
C ALA A 96 -0.27 11.99 5.48
N GLU A 97 -0.12 13.05 4.68
CA GLU A 97 -1.25 13.69 4.00
C GLU A 97 -1.85 12.79 2.93
N ALA A 98 -1.06 12.01 2.18
CA ALA A 98 -1.58 11.06 1.20
C ALA A 98 -2.46 9.97 1.85
N ILE A 99 -2.01 9.38 2.96
CA ILE A 99 -2.78 8.39 3.74
C ILE A 99 -4.10 8.98 4.21
N LYS A 100 -4.06 10.20 4.75
CA LYS A 100 -5.23 10.92 5.23
C LYS A 100 -6.24 11.19 4.12
N VAL A 101 -5.78 11.66 2.96
CA VAL A 101 -6.64 11.91 1.79
C VAL A 101 -7.26 10.61 1.28
N HIS A 102 -6.49 9.52 1.21
CA HIS A 102 -6.99 8.19 0.83
C HIS A 102 -8.19 7.79 1.71
N TRP A 103 -8.04 7.85 3.04
CA TRP A 103 -9.12 7.48 3.95
C TRP A 103 -10.34 8.39 3.91
N GLN A 104 -10.15 9.69 3.72
CA GLN A 104 -11.26 10.63 3.56
C GLN A 104 -12.13 10.30 2.34
N LEU A 105 -11.53 9.75 1.29
CA LEU A 105 -12.25 9.32 0.08
C LEU A 105 -12.95 7.98 0.29
N SER A 106 -12.29 7.02 0.95
CA SER A 106 -12.89 5.70 1.25
C SER A 106 -14.11 5.76 2.18
N THR A 107 -14.25 6.83 2.97
CA THR A 107 -15.42 7.04 3.85
C THR A 107 -16.63 7.68 3.16
N GLN A 108 -16.53 8.02 1.87
CA GLN A 108 -17.60 8.68 1.10
C GLN A 108 -18.40 7.73 0.20
N ASP A 109 -18.03 6.44 0.16
CA ASP A 109 -18.77 5.35 -0.51
C ASP A 109 -19.79 4.66 0.42
#